data_AF-A0A9D4YD08-F1
#
_entry.id   AF-A0A9D4YD08-F1
#
_cell.length_a   1.000
_cell.length_b   1.000
_cell.length_c   1.000
_cell.angle_alpha   90.00
_cell.angle_beta   90.00
_cell.angle_gamma   90.00
#
_symmetry.space_group_name_H-M   'P 1'
#
loop_
_entity.id
_entity.type
_entity.pdbx_description
1 polymer ?
#
loop_
_entity_poly.entity_id
_entity_poly.type
_entity_poly.pdbx_seq_one_letter_code
_entity_poly.pdbx_strand_id
1 'polypeptide(L)'
;MTIAFVQRPVSLVAFGVAALIASCLILVKLLFVINKEVLTQEIQDVENYTKPWKLDEVFIFLGILILVISMGSSSMVEEEHYIWHFLTSTINLLFFRKAIQSFDLNKAVGDLISVGKENYKSGCQISLLVLTLFSGRVLKGWHQGGVNWTNLPDISTWLEEAGIQYINLIKIASCIMIIMLGIFVLFLLQSKTKVATVIGFSLLMSGLLVLQHFMKHQDLSASYNKDATFSVQVFYATLTFTTVTVVLVLPWIMPMKTREMCSKWNLYMSASVPAEVHNMTPIFVLKDSLHVMGCVYITSWCLLQLLLQRPINAMPLLLLNVQILAYMLAFSSCGSHHKQWVEITALYNLGMAGHFALGNSNTLATIDVAGAFIGISSHSTFLSGVLMFIITYASPMLFFFSLVMYISIKVRICPLVTGDENSGEILKSLLGFPCLVPLSINSILLSANTIVLVLMRNHLFIWSVFSPKYLYVCAATACVYIGVFIVVATVIYTYIVLFWLRRSLSIIITIKENDT
;
A
#
# COMPACT_ATOMS: atom_id res chain seq x y z
N MET A 1 -29.96 -27.84 -38.92
CA MET A 1 -30.02 -26.54 -38.21
C MET A 1 -28.59 -26.11 -37.92
N THR A 2 -27.97 -25.51 -38.93
CA THR A 2 -26.62 -24.97 -38.94
C THR A 2 -26.58 -23.75 -38.05
N ILE A 3 -26.03 -23.90 -36.84
CA ILE A 3 -25.72 -22.76 -35.98
C ILE A 3 -24.70 -21.92 -36.72
N ALA A 4 -25.14 -20.74 -37.15
CA ALA A 4 -24.28 -19.72 -37.73
C ALA A 4 -23.07 -19.52 -36.82
N PHE A 5 -21.90 -19.94 -37.28
CA PHE A 5 -20.63 -19.37 -36.85
C PHE A 5 -20.72 -17.88 -37.15
N VAL A 6 -21.20 -17.11 -36.19
CA VAL A 6 -21.08 -15.64 -36.17
C VAL A 6 -19.65 -15.34 -36.59
N GLN A 7 -19.50 -14.63 -37.71
CA GLN A 7 -18.22 -14.09 -38.15
C GLN A 7 -17.57 -13.43 -36.95
N ARG A 8 -16.58 -14.12 -36.38
CA ARG A 8 -15.91 -13.65 -35.17
C ARG A 8 -15.30 -12.30 -35.52
N PRO A 9 -15.47 -11.25 -34.71
CA PRO A 9 -14.83 -9.97 -34.97
C PRO A 9 -13.34 -10.08 -34.61
N VAL A 10 -12.60 -10.92 -35.35
CA VAL A 10 -11.16 -11.14 -35.19
C VAL A 10 -10.42 -9.82 -35.33
N SER A 11 -10.90 -8.95 -36.21
CA SER A 11 -10.42 -7.57 -36.37
C SER A 11 -10.60 -6.73 -35.09
N LEU A 12 -11.74 -6.85 -34.39
CA LEU A 12 -12.01 -6.11 -33.16
C LEU A 12 -11.16 -6.60 -31.99
N VAL A 13 -10.98 -7.93 -31.87
CA VAL A 13 -10.10 -8.52 -30.86
C VAL A 13 -8.64 -8.13 -31.12
N ALA A 14 -8.20 -8.19 -32.39
CA ALA A 14 -6.86 -7.77 -32.77
C ALA A 14 -6.63 -6.29 -32.47
N PHE A 15 -7.60 -5.41 -32.75
CA PHE A 15 -7.54 -3.99 -32.40
C PHE A 15 -7.45 -3.78 -30.89
N GLY A 16 -8.25 -4.50 -30.10
CA GLY A 16 -8.20 -4.44 -28.63
C GLY A 16 -6.85 -4.88 -28.06
N VAL A 17 -6.29 -5.99 -28.56
CA VAL A 17 -4.95 -6.46 -28.16
C VAL A 17 -3.86 -5.46 -28.56
N ALA A 18 -3.93 -4.89 -29.77
CA ALA A 18 -2.99 -3.87 -30.22
C ALA A 18 -3.05 -2.61 -29.34
N ALA A 19 -4.25 -2.15 -28.95
CA ALA A 19 -4.44 -1.01 -28.05
C ALA A 19 -3.85 -1.28 -26.65
N LEU A 20 -4.04 -2.50 -26.12
CA LEU A 20 -3.46 -2.90 -24.83
C LEU A 20 -1.93 -2.93 -24.86
N ILE A 21 -1.34 -3.50 -25.92
CA ILE A 21 0.12 -3.52 -26.10
C ILE A 21 0.66 -2.10 -26.23
N ALA A 22 0.01 -1.24 -27.03
CA ALA A 22 0.41 0.16 -27.18
C ALA A 22 0.37 0.91 -25.83
N SER A 23 -0.71 0.77 -25.06
CA SER A 23 -0.82 1.35 -23.71
C SER A 23 0.28 0.85 -22.78
N CYS A 24 0.59 -0.45 -22.82
CA CYS A 24 1.66 -1.05 -22.02
C CYS A 24 3.03 -0.47 -22.37
N LEU A 25 3.35 -0.36 -23.67
CA LEU A 25 4.61 0.21 -24.14
C LEU A 25 4.76 1.69 -23.76
N ILE A 26 3.66 2.46 -23.80
CA ILE A 26 3.66 3.86 -23.36
C ILE A 26 3.99 3.96 -21.85
N LEU A 27 3.35 3.15 -21.01
CA LEU A 27 3.61 3.15 -19.56
C LEU A 27 5.05 2.77 -19.22
N VAL A 28 5.57 1.71 -19.86
CA VAL A 28 6.96 1.27 -19.67
C VAL A 28 7.94 2.34 -20.16
N LYS A 29 7.67 2.97 -21.31
CA LYS A 29 8.50 4.07 -21.84
C LYS A 29 8.52 5.26 -20.87
N LEU A 30 7.38 5.66 -20.32
CA LEU A 30 7.30 6.73 -19.32
C LEU A 30 8.13 6.39 -18.07
N LEU A 31 8.12 5.12 -17.64
CA LEU A 31 8.86 4.68 -16.47
C LEU A 31 10.36 4.76 -16.72
N PHE A 32 10.79 4.37 -17.91
CA PHE A 32 12.19 4.53 -18.34
C PHE A 32 12.61 6.00 -18.41
N VAL A 33 11.75 6.89 -18.92
CA VAL A 33 12.02 8.33 -19.00
C VAL A 33 12.20 8.93 -17.60
N ILE A 34 11.27 8.68 -16.67
CA ILE A 34 11.37 9.18 -15.29
C ILE A 34 12.61 8.61 -14.59
N ASN A 35 12.91 7.32 -14.79
CA ASN A 35 14.11 6.71 -14.23
C ASN A 35 15.40 7.32 -14.77
N LYS A 36 15.44 7.69 -16.07
CA LYS A 36 16.57 8.39 -16.66
C LYS A 36 16.71 9.81 -16.15
N GLU A 37 15.61 10.56 -16.03
CA GLU A 37 15.61 11.93 -15.48
C GLU A 37 16.15 11.94 -14.04
N VAL A 38 15.63 11.07 -13.18
CA VAL A 38 16.08 10.96 -11.78
C VAL A 38 17.55 10.55 -11.70
N LEU A 39 18.00 9.61 -12.56
CA LEU A 39 19.40 9.24 -12.64
C LEU A 39 20.29 10.41 -13.12
N THR A 40 19.81 11.23 -14.05
CA THR A 40 20.57 12.38 -14.57
C THR A 40 20.74 13.46 -13.50
N GLN A 41 19.73 13.61 -12.63
CA GLN A 41 19.77 14.52 -11.48
C GLN A 41 20.74 14.02 -10.39
N GLU A 42 20.85 12.70 -10.16
CA GLU A 42 21.87 12.11 -9.28
C GLU A 42 23.30 12.19 -9.86
N ILE A 43 23.46 12.23 -11.19
CA ILE A 43 24.77 12.23 -11.89
C ILE A 43 25.45 13.62 -11.88
N GLN A 44 24.71 14.72 -11.66
CA GLN A 44 25.33 16.04 -11.53
C GLN A 44 26.20 16.19 -10.27
N ASP A 45 26.07 15.28 -9.28
CA ASP A 45 26.81 15.34 -8.02
C ASP A 45 28.02 14.39 -7.90
N VAL A 46 28.23 13.44 -8.83
CA VAL A 46 29.42 12.55 -8.78
C VAL A 46 29.84 12.12 -10.20
N GLU A 47 31.12 12.35 -10.52
CA GLU A 47 31.76 11.99 -11.79
C GLU A 47 31.46 10.58 -12.33
N ASN A 48 31.32 10.54 -13.65
CA ASN A 48 31.15 9.40 -14.55
C ASN A 48 31.61 8.02 -14.02
N TYR A 49 30.64 7.22 -13.56
CA TYR A 49 30.68 5.77 -13.70
C TYR A 49 29.27 5.26 -14.02
N THR A 50 29.12 4.52 -15.12
CA THR A 50 27.92 3.72 -15.42
C THR A 50 27.75 2.68 -14.31
N LYS A 51 26.95 3.01 -13.29
CA LYS A 51 26.73 2.14 -12.15
C LYS A 51 26.08 0.83 -12.64
N PRO A 52 26.72 -0.34 -12.46
CA PRO A 52 26.12 -1.60 -12.89
C PRO A 52 24.79 -1.82 -12.16
N TRP A 53 23.84 -2.51 -12.82
CA TRP A 53 22.54 -2.81 -12.24
C TRP A 53 22.72 -3.55 -10.91
N LYS A 54 22.02 -3.08 -9.87
CA LYS A 54 22.05 -3.73 -8.56
C LYS A 54 21.30 -5.07 -8.64
N LEU A 55 21.72 -6.04 -7.82
CA LEU A 55 21.13 -7.41 -7.80
C LEU A 55 19.61 -7.43 -7.58
N ASP A 56 19.08 -6.52 -6.76
CA ASP A 56 17.65 -6.36 -6.50
C ASP A 56 16.88 -5.86 -7.73
N GLU A 57 17.47 -4.98 -8.54
CA GLU A 57 16.87 -4.49 -9.78
C GLU A 57 16.74 -5.62 -10.82
N VAL A 58 17.83 -6.38 -11.00
CA VAL A 58 17.86 -7.54 -11.92
C VAL A 58 16.86 -8.61 -11.46
N PHE A 59 16.79 -8.88 -10.15
CA PHE A 59 15.88 -9.88 -9.61
C PHE A 59 14.40 -9.52 -9.83
N ILE A 60 14.02 -8.26 -9.60
CA ILE A 60 12.63 -7.82 -9.84
C ILE A 60 12.26 -7.92 -11.32
N PHE A 61 13.16 -7.48 -12.21
CA PHE A 61 12.93 -7.57 -13.65
C PHE A 61 12.74 -9.03 -14.10
N LEU A 62 13.64 -9.91 -13.65
CA LEU A 62 13.54 -11.35 -13.92
C LEU A 62 12.27 -11.96 -13.30
N GLY A 63 11.88 -11.51 -12.11
CA GLY A 63 10.64 -11.93 -11.44
C GLY A 63 9.39 -11.63 -12.25
N ILE A 64 9.30 -10.43 -12.83
CA ILE A 64 8.19 -10.05 -13.72
C ILE A 64 8.21 -10.90 -14.99
N LEU A 65 9.38 -11.15 -15.57
CA LEU A 65 9.52 -12.02 -16.75
C LEU A 65 9.07 -13.45 -16.46
N ILE A 66 9.51 -14.02 -15.33
CA ILE A 66 9.08 -15.36 -14.88
C ILE A 66 7.57 -15.40 -14.71
N LEU A 67 6.97 -14.37 -14.10
CA LEU A 67 5.53 -14.29 -13.90
C LEU A 67 4.78 -14.28 -15.26
N VAL A 68 5.25 -13.51 -16.24
CA VAL A 68 4.68 -13.48 -17.60
C VAL A 68 4.80 -14.83 -18.31
N ILE A 69 5.97 -15.49 -18.22
CA ILE A 69 6.18 -16.80 -18.84
C ILE A 69 5.30 -17.87 -18.17
N SER A 70 5.19 -17.82 -16.83
CA SER A 70 4.41 -18.77 -16.05
C SER A 70 2.93 -18.79 -16.45
N MET A 71 2.38 -17.66 -16.89
CA MET A 71 0.99 -17.55 -17.32
C MET A 71 0.68 -18.44 -18.54
N GLY A 72 1.68 -18.85 -19.32
CA GLY A 72 1.50 -19.76 -20.46
C GLY A 72 1.14 -21.20 -20.09
N SER A 73 1.24 -21.60 -18.81
CA SER A 73 0.95 -22.96 -18.36
C SER A 73 -0.23 -22.98 -17.38
N SER A 74 -1.20 -23.88 -17.59
CA SER A 74 -2.36 -23.99 -16.68
C SER A 74 -1.94 -24.38 -15.26
N SER A 75 -0.99 -25.29 -15.10
CA SER A 75 -0.50 -25.72 -13.77
C SER A 75 0.21 -24.59 -13.02
N MET A 76 0.98 -23.75 -13.73
CA MET A 76 1.66 -22.61 -13.12
C MET A 76 0.69 -21.48 -12.75
N VAL A 77 -0.42 -21.33 -13.49
CA VAL A 77 -1.49 -20.38 -13.13
C VAL A 77 -2.23 -20.85 -11.87
N GLU A 78 -2.50 -22.14 -11.71
CA GLU A 78 -3.08 -22.67 -10.46
C GLU A 78 -2.16 -22.43 -9.26
N GLU A 79 -0.85 -22.57 -9.47
CA GLU A 79 0.20 -22.50 -8.46
C GLU A 79 0.88 -21.12 -8.35
N GLU A 80 0.25 -20.06 -8.87
CA GLU A 80 0.84 -18.70 -8.95
C GLU A 80 1.20 -18.12 -7.58
N HIS A 81 0.47 -18.49 -6.53
CA HIS A 81 0.73 -18.04 -5.17
C HIS A 81 2.17 -18.35 -4.72
N TYR A 82 2.76 -19.48 -5.15
CA TYR A 82 4.15 -19.79 -4.86
C TYR A 82 5.13 -18.80 -5.48
N ILE A 83 4.85 -18.32 -6.69
CA ILE A 83 5.69 -17.33 -7.37
C ILE A 83 5.71 -16.03 -6.57
N TRP A 84 4.55 -15.56 -6.11
CA TRP A 84 4.43 -14.35 -5.30
C TRP A 84 5.14 -14.49 -3.94
N HIS A 85 4.98 -15.63 -3.26
CA HIS A 85 5.67 -15.90 -2.00
C HIS A 85 7.18 -16.00 -2.19
N PHE A 86 7.65 -16.65 -3.25
CA PHE A 86 9.06 -16.76 -3.58
C PHE A 86 9.68 -15.39 -3.89
N LEU A 87 9.02 -14.60 -4.73
CA LEU A 87 9.45 -13.25 -5.09
C LEU A 87 9.55 -12.35 -3.85
N THR A 88 8.52 -12.36 -3.00
CA THR A 88 8.46 -11.56 -1.78
C THR A 88 9.51 -11.97 -0.76
N SER A 89 9.68 -13.28 -0.50
CA SER A 89 10.70 -13.76 0.44
C SER A 89 12.11 -13.46 -0.05
N THR A 90 12.37 -13.59 -1.35
CA THR A 90 13.72 -13.38 -1.91
C THR A 90 14.11 -11.90 -1.91
N ILE A 91 13.17 -11.00 -2.26
CA ILE A 91 13.41 -9.55 -2.17
C ILE A 91 13.70 -9.15 -0.71
N ASN A 92 12.94 -9.67 0.25
CA ASN A 92 13.21 -9.43 1.67
C ASN A 92 14.59 -9.92 2.11
N LEU A 93 15.03 -11.09 1.62
CA LEU A 93 16.38 -11.60 1.88
C LEU A 93 17.46 -10.73 1.24
N LEU A 94 17.23 -10.19 0.04
CA LEU A 94 18.16 -9.24 -0.60
C LEU A 94 18.27 -7.93 0.18
N PHE A 95 17.15 -7.40 0.69
CA PHE A 95 17.14 -6.24 1.56
C PHE A 95 17.86 -6.52 2.88
N PHE A 96 17.61 -7.68 3.48
CA PHE A 96 18.28 -8.12 4.70
C PHE A 96 19.80 -8.25 4.50
N ARG A 97 20.24 -8.90 3.41
CA ARG A 97 21.66 -9.00 3.05
C ARG A 97 22.32 -7.63 2.91
N LYS A 98 21.66 -6.71 2.19
CA LYS A 98 22.17 -5.34 2.02
C LYS A 98 22.19 -4.56 3.33
N ALA A 99 21.20 -4.74 4.19
CA ALA A 99 21.17 -4.12 5.52
C ALA A 99 22.35 -4.60 6.38
N ILE A 100 22.65 -5.91 6.40
CA ILE A 100 23.82 -6.45 7.10
C ILE A 100 25.12 -5.88 6.53
N GLN A 101 25.28 -5.89 5.21
CA GLN A 101 26.49 -5.34 4.57
C GLN A 101 26.71 -3.86 4.92
N SER A 102 25.63 -3.07 4.97
CA SER A 102 25.70 -1.68 5.40
C SER A 102 26.00 -1.52 6.89
N PHE A 103 25.51 -2.44 7.73
CA PHE A 103 25.79 -2.46 9.16
C PHE A 103 27.26 -2.75 9.45
N ASP A 104 27.84 -3.76 8.81
CA ASP A 104 29.25 -4.12 8.97
C ASP A 104 30.17 -2.98 8.51
N LEU A 105 29.83 -2.32 7.40
CA LEU A 105 30.56 -1.16 6.90
C LEU A 105 30.47 0.02 7.89
N ASN A 106 29.28 0.34 8.38
CA ASN A 106 29.07 1.43 9.34
C ASN A 106 29.74 1.15 10.68
N LYS A 107 29.81 -0.12 11.09
CA LYS A 107 30.53 -0.54 12.29
C LYS A 107 32.03 -0.33 12.13
N ALA A 108 32.61 -0.74 11.00
CA ALA A 108 34.04 -0.51 10.72
C ALA A 108 34.41 0.99 10.70
N VAL A 109 33.53 1.84 10.15
CA VAL A 109 33.71 3.30 10.16
C VAL A 109 33.44 3.91 11.54
N GLY A 110 32.47 3.36 12.29
CA GLY A 110 32.10 3.78 13.64
C GLY A 110 33.14 3.44 14.72
N ASP A 111 33.93 2.39 14.52
CA ASP A 111 35.10 2.12 15.36
C ASP A 111 36.22 3.15 15.13
N LEU A 112 36.19 3.87 13.99
CA LEU A 112 37.12 4.96 13.65
C LEU A 112 36.60 6.35 14.07
N ILE A 113 35.28 6.55 14.11
CA ILE A 113 34.62 7.83 14.44
C ILE A 113 33.45 7.53 15.39
N SER A 114 33.42 8.15 16.58
CA SER A 114 32.42 7.89 17.64
C SER A 114 30.96 8.28 17.27
N VAL A 115 30.33 7.58 16.33
CA VAL A 115 28.98 7.83 15.82
C VAL A 115 28.00 6.78 16.37
N GLY A 116 27.62 6.91 17.65
CA GLY A 116 26.68 5.98 18.30
C GLY A 116 25.23 6.02 17.76
N LYS A 117 24.82 7.09 17.08
CA LYS A 117 23.44 7.29 16.59
C LYS A 117 23.10 6.51 15.32
N GLU A 118 24.09 6.19 14.48
CA GLU A 118 23.86 5.49 13.21
C GLU A 118 23.81 3.97 13.39
N ASN A 119 24.60 3.43 14.33
CA ASN A 119 24.62 2.01 14.66
C ASN A 119 23.26 1.52 15.22
N TYR A 120 22.58 2.34 16.04
CA TYR A 120 21.26 1.99 16.57
C TYR A 120 20.17 1.92 15.49
N LYS A 121 20.22 2.83 14.49
CA LYS A 121 19.25 2.85 13.38
C LYS A 121 19.39 1.63 12.47
N SER A 122 20.63 1.22 12.19
CA SER A 122 20.91 0.07 11.33
C SER A 122 20.53 -1.26 12.02
N GLY A 123 20.79 -1.41 13.32
CA GLY A 123 20.31 -2.58 14.10
C GLY A 123 18.77 -2.69 14.12
N CYS A 124 18.06 -1.58 14.29
CA CYS A 124 16.60 -1.54 14.22
C CYS A 124 16.08 -1.96 12.83
N GLN A 125 16.72 -1.52 11.75
CA GLN A 125 16.37 -1.91 10.38
C GLN A 125 16.49 -3.43 10.17
N ILE A 126 17.57 -4.05 10.64
CA ILE A 126 17.78 -5.50 10.53
C ILE A 126 16.66 -6.24 11.29
N SER A 127 16.34 -5.80 12.51
CA SER A 127 15.25 -6.38 13.30
C SER A 127 13.89 -6.31 12.59
N LEU A 128 13.57 -5.16 11.97
CA LEU A 128 12.35 -4.98 11.19
C LEU A 128 12.28 -5.91 9.97
N LEU A 129 13.40 -6.11 9.26
CA LEU A 129 13.45 -7.03 8.12
C LEU A 129 13.32 -8.50 8.55
N VAL A 130 13.89 -8.88 9.69
CA VAL A 130 13.68 -10.21 10.29
C VAL A 130 12.21 -10.40 10.66
N LEU A 131 11.56 -9.39 11.23
CA LEU A 131 10.13 -9.43 11.54
C LEU A 131 9.29 -9.62 10.26
N THR A 132 9.63 -8.93 9.17
CA THR A 132 8.96 -9.10 7.86
C THR A 132 9.14 -10.51 7.29
N LEU A 133 10.34 -11.09 7.42
CA LEU A 133 10.62 -12.47 6.99
C LEU A 133 9.84 -13.50 7.83
N PHE A 134 9.82 -13.33 9.16
CA PHE A 134 9.11 -14.23 10.06
C PHE A 134 7.60 -14.19 9.81
N SER A 135 7.01 -12.99 9.78
CA SER A 135 5.59 -12.81 9.45
C SER A 135 5.25 -13.37 8.06
N GLY A 136 6.14 -13.22 7.08
CA GLY A 136 5.95 -13.79 5.73
C GLY A 136 5.94 -15.31 5.72
N ARG A 137 6.73 -15.95 6.59
CA ARG A 137 6.71 -17.42 6.75
C ARG A 137 5.40 -17.90 7.38
N VAL A 138 4.91 -17.20 8.39
CA VAL A 138 3.61 -17.51 9.02
C VAL A 138 2.47 -17.33 8.01
N LEU A 139 2.46 -16.22 7.26
CA LEU A 139 1.45 -15.96 6.23
C LEU A 139 1.44 -17.01 5.11
N LYS A 140 2.61 -17.48 4.66
CA LYS A 140 2.71 -18.55 3.66
C LYS A 140 2.09 -19.86 4.15
N GLY A 141 2.25 -20.19 5.43
CA GLY A 141 1.68 -21.39 6.03
C GLY A 141 0.23 -21.25 6.47
N TRP A 142 -0.36 -20.04 6.36
CA TRP A 142 -1.69 -19.79 6.89
C TRP A 142 -2.78 -20.45 6.07
N HIS A 143 -2.73 -20.21 4.75
CA HIS A 143 -3.50 -20.94 3.75
C HIS A 143 -2.50 -21.44 2.70
N GLN A 144 -2.36 -22.76 2.55
CA GLN A 144 -1.66 -23.35 1.44
C GLN A 144 -2.68 -23.59 0.33
N GLY A 145 -2.62 -22.72 -0.69
CA GLY A 145 -3.39 -22.91 -1.91
C GLY A 145 -2.80 -24.01 -2.78
N GLY A 146 -3.46 -24.27 -3.90
CA GLY A 146 -2.98 -25.20 -4.93
C GLY A 146 -3.58 -26.60 -4.82
N VAL A 147 -3.72 -27.25 -5.97
CA VAL A 147 -4.34 -28.59 -6.07
C VAL A 147 -3.45 -29.65 -5.42
N ASN A 148 -2.15 -29.41 -5.35
CA ASN A 148 -1.18 -30.39 -4.85
C ASN A 148 -1.19 -30.56 -3.32
N TRP A 149 -1.69 -29.57 -2.57
CA TRP A 149 -1.58 -29.53 -1.11
C TRP A 149 -2.92 -29.56 -0.39
N THR A 150 -4.02 -29.75 -1.13
CA THR A 150 -5.39 -29.79 -0.57
C THR A 150 -5.59 -30.84 0.52
N ASN A 151 -4.76 -31.88 0.53
CA ASN A 151 -4.88 -33.00 1.46
C ASN A 151 -4.09 -32.78 2.76
N LEU A 152 -3.22 -31.77 2.82
CA LEU A 152 -2.48 -31.45 4.03
C LEU A 152 -3.19 -30.34 4.81
N PRO A 153 -3.26 -30.46 6.15
CA PRO A 153 -3.82 -29.41 6.96
C PRO A 153 -2.87 -28.21 7.04
N ASP A 154 -3.46 -27.03 7.03
CA ASP A 154 -2.83 -25.72 7.18
C ASP A 154 -3.02 -25.15 8.59
N ILE A 155 -2.37 -24.01 8.88
CA ILE A 155 -2.57 -23.31 10.16
C ILE A 155 -4.04 -22.93 10.33
N SER A 156 -4.74 -22.54 9.25
CA SER A 156 -6.17 -22.25 9.32
C SER A 156 -6.99 -23.48 9.68
N THR A 157 -6.74 -24.64 9.05
CA THR A 157 -7.52 -25.86 9.35
C THR A 157 -7.24 -26.36 10.76
N TRP A 158 -5.98 -26.28 11.24
CA TRP A 158 -5.65 -26.58 12.64
C TRP A 158 -6.38 -25.67 13.62
N LEU A 159 -6.57 -24.39 13.26
CA LEU A 159 -7.29 -23.45 14.10
C LEU A 159 -8.81 -23.72 14.09
N GLU A 160 -9.37 -24.13 12.97
CA GLU A 160 -10.77 -24.58 12.88
C GLU A 160 -11.02 -25.83 13.74
N GLU A 161 -10.11 -26.80 13.69
CA GLU A 161 -10.15 -28.00 14.53
C GLU A 161 -9.99 -27.70 16.02
N ALA A 162 -9.17 -26.72 16.39
CA ALA A 162 -8.97 -26.30 17.79
C ALA A 162 -10.23 -25.67 18.41
N GLY A 163 -11.13 -25.11 17.59
CA GLY A 163 -12.45 -24.64 17.98
C GLY A 163 -12.64 -23.11 17.99
N ILE A 164 -13.92 -22.73 17.98
CA ILE A 164 -14.39 -21.34 17.78
C ILE A 164 -13.88 -20.37 18.86
N GLN A 165 -13.62 -20.86 20.09
CA GLN A 165 -13.11 -20.05 21.19
C GLN A 165 -11.75 -19.41 20.85
N TYR A 166 -10.82 -20.19 20.28
CA TYR A 166 -9.50 -19.69 19.88
C TYR A 166 -9.58 -18.68 18.73
N ILE A 167 -10.46 -18.93 17.74
CA ILE A 167 -10.69 -18.01 16.63
C ILE A 167 -11.20 -16.66 17.16
N ASN A 168 -12.14 -16.67 18.11
CA ASN A 168 -12.67 -15.45 18.71
C ASN A 168 -11.59 -14.70 19.53
N LEU A 169 -10.74 -15.41 20.27
CA LEU A 169 -9.62 -14.80 20.99
C LEU A 169 -8.61 -14.15 20.03
N ILE A 170 -8.24 -14.84 18.96
CA ILE A 170 -7.33 -14.31 17.94
C ILE A 170 -7.94 -13.09 17.26
N LYS A 171 -9.22 -13.14 16.90
CA LYS A 171 -9.95 -12.01 16.31
C LYS A 171 -9.94 -10.77 17.20
N ILE A 172 -10.22 -10.93 18.49
CA ILE A 172 -10.18 -9.83 19.48
C ILE A 172 -8.75 -9.31 19.66
N ALA A 173 -7.77 -10.20 19.81
CA ALA A 173 -6.36 -9.82 19.96
C ALA A 173 -5.86 -9.04 18.74
N SER A 174 -6.17 -9.49 17.52
CA SER A 174 -5.83 -8.78 16.29
C SER A 174 -6.46 -7.40 16.21
N CYS A 175 -7.72 -7.25 16.63
CA CYS A 175 -8.39 -5.95 16.68
C CYS A 175 -7.67 -4.96 17.61
N ILE A 176 -7.36 -5.39 18.83
CA ILE A 176 -6.63 -4.57 19.82
C ILE A 176 -5.25 -4.20 19.28
N MET A 177 -4.52 -5.16 18.71
CA MET A 177 -3.18 -4.92 18.17
C MET A 177 -3.19 -3.94 16.99
N ILE A 178 -4.17 -4.01 16.09
CA ILE A 178 -4.32 -3.05 14.98
C ILE A 178 -4.56 -1.63 15.50
N ILE A 179 -5.40 -1.47 16.52
CA ILE A 179 -5.66 -0.16 17.16
C ILE A 179 -4.37 0.38 17.80
N MET A 180 -3.69 -0.44 18.60
CA MET A 180 -2.46 -0.05 19.28
C MET A 180 -1.37 0.34 18.29
N LEU A 181 -1.23 -0.41 17.19
CA LEU A 181 -0.25 -0.14 16.15
C LEU A 181 -0.58 1.15 15.39
N GLY A 182 -1.87 1.42 15.12
CA GLY A 182 -2.32 2.68 14.54
C GLY A 182 -2.00 3.89 15.39
N ILE A 183 -2.31 3.82 16.69
CA ILE A 183 -2.00 4.89 17.66
C ILE A 183 -0.48 5.06 17.79
N PHE A 184 0.28 3.96 17.80
CA PHE A 184 1.74 3.99 17.87
C PHE A 184 2.36 4.70 16.65
N VAL A 185 1.88 4.42 15.43
CA VAL A 185 2.33 5.13 14.22
C VAL A 185 2.02 6.62 14.29
N LEU A 186 0.83 7.01 14.77
CA LEU A 186 0.52 8.42 15.01
C LEU A 186 1.43 9.07 16.06
N PHE A 187 1.86 8.32 17.08
CA PHE A 187 2.79 8.80 18.10
C PHE A 187 4.22 9.00 17.58
N LEU A 188 4.64 8.21 16.58
CA LEU A 188 5.93 8.36 15.92
C LEU A 188 6.03 9.64 15.06
N LEU A 189 4.93 10.38 14.88
CA LEU A 189 4.94 11.66 14.18
C LEU A 189 5.84 12.66 14.92
N GLN A 190 6.74 13.29 14.17
CA GLN A 190 7.74 14.22 14.71
C GLN A 190 7.09 15.49 15.31
N SER A 191 5.94 15.89 14.77
CA SER A 191 5.14 17.02 15.26
C SER A 191 4.02 16.54 16.20
N LYS A 192 4.22 16.67 17.52
CA LYS A 192 3.20 16.35 18.54
C LYS A 192 2.08 17.38 18.53
N THR A 193 1.13 17.24 17.62
CA THR A 193 -0.03 18.13 17.54
C THR A 193 -1.20 17.57 18.35
N LYS A 194 -1.99 18.45 19.00
CA LYS A 194 -3.30 18.05 19.55
C LYS A 194 -4.24 17.47 18.48
N VAL A 195 -3.94 17.70 17.19
CA VAL A 195 -4.71 17.15 16.06
C VAL A 195 -4.44 15.65 15.93
N ALA A 196 -3.18 15.22 16.00
CA ALA A 196 -2.83 13.80 15.99
C ALA A 196 -3.48 13.04 17.17
N THR A 197 -3.59 13.64 18.35
CA THR A 197 -4.27 13.01 19.50
C THR A 197 -5.78 12.89 19.30
N VAL A 198 -6.44 13.91 18.70
CA VAL A 198 -7.87 13.84 18.37
C VAL A 198 -8.13 12.75 17.33
N ILE A 199 -7.27 12.66 16.31
CA ILE A 199 -7.36 11.61 15.29
C ILE A 199 -7.14 10.23 15.92
N GLY A 200 -6.15 10.09 16.80
CA GLY A 200 -5.92 8.85 17.55
C GLY A 200 -7.13 8.43 18.39
N PHE A 201 -7.80 9.38 19.05
CA PHE A 201 -9.05 9.11 19.76
C PHE A 201 -10.17 8.66 18.81
N SER A 202 -10.31 9.30 17.65
CA SER A 202 -11.31 8.89 16.66
C SER A 202 -11.09 7.46 16.14
N LEU A 203 -9.83 7.07 15.88
CA LEU A 203 -9.47 5.70 15.49
C LEU A 203 -9.73 4.70 16.62
N LEU A 204 -9.43 5.08 17.87
CA LEU A 204 -9.75 4.27 19.04
C LEU A 204 -11.26 4.03 19.15
N MET A 205 -12.08 5.06 18.98
CA MET A 205 -13.54 4.93 19.01
C MET A 205 -14.05 3.99 17.91
N SER A 206 -13.56 4.15 16.67
CA SER A 206 -13.90 3.25 15.57
C SER A 206 -13.48 1.80 15.86
N GLY A 207 -12.32 1.59 16.47
CA GLY A 207 -11.85 0.26 16.87
C GLY A 207 -12.67 -0.36 18.01
N LEU A 208 -13.07 0.44 19.00
CA LEU A 208 -13.94 0.00 20.10
C LEU A 208 -15.32 -0.42 19.62
N LEU A 209 -15.87 0.23 18.58
CA LEU A 209 -17.13 -0.20 17.95
C LEU A 209 -17.03 -1.60 17.33
N VAL A 210 -15.90 -1.90 16.65
CA VAL A 210 -15.64 -3.25 16.11
C VAL A 210 -15.50 -4.27 17.24
N LEU A 211 -14.76 -3.92 18.28
CA LEU A 211 -14.58 -4.81 19.43
C LEU A 211 -15.90 -5.09 20.15
N GLN A 212 -16.74 -4.07 20.34
CA GLN A 212 -18.07 -4.22 20.93
C GLN A 212 -18.94 -5.16 20.09
N HIS A 213 -18.89 -5.04 18.77
CA HIS A 213 -19.59 -5.95 17.87
C HIS A 213 -19.10 -7.40 18.05
N PHE A 214 -17.79 -7.62 18.15
CA PHE A 214 -17.22 -8.95 18.35
C PHE A 214 -17.57 -9.57 19.70
N MET A 215 -17.60 -8.78 20.77
CA MET A 215 -17.96 -9.27 22.11
C MET A 215 -19.46 -9.59 22.22
N LYS A 216 -20.33 -8.80 21.57
CA LYS A 216 -21.78 -9.00 21.64
C LYS A 216 -22.27 -10.18 20.80
N HIS A 217 -21.53 -10.56 19.74
CA HIS A 217 -21.94 -11.58 18.77
C HIS A 217 -20.96 -12.78 18.73
N GLN A 218 -20.48 -13.21 19.90
CA GLN A 218 -19.45 -14.26 20.03
C GLN A 218 -19.98 -15.68 19.82
N ASP A 219 -21.26 -15.94 20.14
CA ASP A 219 -21.90 -17.24 20.03
C ASP A 219 -22.80 -17.35 18.79
N LEU A 220 -22.66 -18.49 18.12
CA LEU A 220 -23.19 -18.88 16.82
C LEU A 220 -24.69 -18.60 16.60
N SER A 221 -25.07 -18.38 15.34
CA SER A 221 -26.42 -18.10 14.80
C SER A 221 -26.87 -16.64 14.86
N ALA A 222 -26.29 -15.82 13.97
CA ALA A 222 -26.94 -14.57 13.55
C ALA A 222 -28.20 -14.90 12.74
N SER A 223 -29.22 -15.46 13.42
CA SER A 223 -30.60 -15.11 13.14
C SER A 223 -30.65 -13.60 12.94
N TYR A 224 -31.26 -13.18 11.84
CA TYR A 224 -31.59 -11.82 11.40
C TYR A 224 -31.84 -10.81 12.55
N ASN A 225 -30.79 -10.42 13.27
CA ASN A 225 -30.89 -9.47 14.36
C ASN A 225 -30.65 -8.10 13.76
N LYS A 226 -31.75 -7.34 13.63
CA LYS A 226 -31.74 -5.94 13.19
C LYS A 226 -30.67 -5.12 13.94
N ASP A 227 -30.46 -5.43 15.22
CA ASP A 227 -29.44 -4.82 16.07
C ASP A 227 -28.01 -5.02 15.57
N ALA A 228 -27.67 -6.22 15.07
CA ALA A 228 -26.33 -6.52 14.54
C ALA A 228 -26.08 -5.74 13.25
N THR A 229 -27.08 -5.72 12.35
CA THR A 229 -26.99 -4.93 11.11
C THR A 229 -26.89 -3.44 11.38
N PHE A 230 -27.62 -2.93 12.37
CA PHE A 230 -27.55 -1.53 12.78
C PHE A 230 -26.18 -1.18 13.35
N SER A 231 -25.61 -2.02 14.22
CA SER A 231 -24.26 -1.84 14.76
C SER A 231 -23.21 -1.74 13.65
N VAL A 232 -23.30 -2.60 12.64
CA VAL A 232 -22.38 -2.58 11.48
C VAL A 232 -22.58 -1.31 10.63
N GLN A 233 -23.82 -0.87 10.42
CA GLN A 233 -24.11 0.35 9.68
C GLN A 233 -23.58 1.61 10.40
N VAL A 234 -23.72 1.66 11.73
CA VAL A 234 -23.12 2.72 12.56
C VAL A 234 -21.60 2.69 12.41
N PHE A 235 -20.98 1.51 12.45
CA PHE A 235 -19.55 1.39 12.20
C PHE A 235 -19.15 1.92 10.82
N TYR A 236 -19.82 1.52 9.73
CA TYR A 236 -19.53 2.05 8.39
C TYR A 236 -19.66 3.57 8.33
N ALA A 237 -20.74 4.14 8.89
CA ALA A 237 -20.95 5.58 8.91
C ALA A 237 -19.83 6.30 9.69
N THR A 238 -19.45 5.81 10.87
CA THR A 238 -18.38 6.40 11.69
C THR A 238 -17.01 6.30 11.03
N LEU A 239 -16.69 5.17 10.40
CA LEU A 239 -15.42 4.96 9.71
C LEU A 239 -15.30 5.84 8.45
N THR A 240 -16.37 5.92 7.64
CA THR A 240 -16.39 6.79 6.46
C THR A 240 -16.34 8.26 6.87
N PHE A 241 -17.08 8.66 7.91
CA PHE A 241 -17.06 10.04 8.38
C PHE A 241 -15.69 10.44 8.91
N THR A 242 -15.03 9.59 9.71
CA THR A 242 -13.68 9.86 10.25
C THR A 242 -12.64 9.96 9.14
N THR A 243 -12.61 9.02 8.20
CA THR A 243 -11.66 9.04 7.07
C THR A 243 -11.86 10.27 6.17
N VAL A 244 -13.10 10.57 5.76
CA VAL A 244 -13.41 11.74 4.91
C VAL A 244 -13.06 13.05 5.61
N THR A 245 -13.40 13.18 6.90
CA THR A 245 -13.09 14.38 7.68
C THR A 245 -11.60 14.61 7.78
N VAL A 246 -10.81 13.57 8.07
CA VAL A 246 -9.35 13.70 8.15
C VAL A 246 -8.77 14.13 6.80
N VAL A 247 -9.17 13.50 5.69
CA VAL A 247 -8.61 13.81 4.36
C VAL A 247 -8.93 15.24 3.95
N LEU A 248 -10.16 15.70 4.15
CA LEU A 248 -10.59 17.03 3.71
C LEU A 248 -10.07 18.14 4.63
N VAL A 249 -10.12 17.94 5.95
CA VAL A 249 -9.90 19.01 6.94
C VAL A 249 -8.44 19.12 7.38
N LEU A 250 -7.70 18.00 7.46
CA LEU A 250 -6.34 17.99 7.98
C LEU A 250 -5.38 18.95 7.27
N PRO A 251 -5.37 19.05 5.92
CA PRO A 251 -4.44 19.93 5.21
C PRO A 251 -4.66 21.43 5.52
N TRP A 252 -5.85 21.80 5.99
CA TRP A 252 -6.19 23.17 6.38
C TRP A 252 -5.74 23.50 7.80
N ILE A 253 -5.89 22.55 8.74
CA ILE A 253 -5.64 22.79 10.17
C ILE A 253 -4.16 22.70 10.53
N MET A 254 -3.42 21.73 9.96
CA MET A 254 -2.00 21.51 10.27
C MET A 254 -1.11 22.76 10.09
N PRO A 255 -1.17 23.50 8.96
CA PRO A 255 -0.32 24.67 8.76
C PRO A 255 -0.60 25.83 9.73
N MET A 256 -1.86 26.00 10.17
CA MET A 256 -2.24 27.06 11.11
C MET A 256 -1.56 26.92 12.46
N LYS A 257 -1.27 25.69 12.90
CA LYS A 257 -0.77 25.39 14.24
C LYS A 257 0.75 25.34 14.32
N THR A 258 1.41 24.87 13.26
CA THR A 258 2.89 24.95 13.13
C THR A 258 3.36 26.41 13.18
N ARG A 259 2.50 27.35 12.77
CA ARG A 259 2.72 28.81 12.88
C ARG A 259 2.87 29.30 14.32
N GLU A 260 2.07 28.81 15.28
CA GLU A 260 2.19 29.19 16.70
C GLU A 260 3.48 28.65 17.36
N MET A 261 3.92 27.47 16.91
CA MET A 261 5.18 26.88 17.37
C MET A 261 6.40 27.57 16.76
N CYS A 262 6.35 27.91 15.46
CA CYS A 262 7.40 28.62 14.75
C CYS A 262 7.52 30.08 15.21
N SER A 263 6.40 30.76 15.50
CA SER A 263 6.43 32.11 16.08
C SER A 263 7.06 32.14 17.46
N LYS A 264 6.87 31.08 18.28
CA LYS A 264 7.59 30.91 19.54
C LYS A 264 9.07 30.64 19.32
N TRP A 265 9.43 29.76 18.37
CA TRP A 265 10.82 29.44 18.06
C TRP A 265 11.63 30.61 17.49
N ASN A 266 11.05 31.39 16.57
CA ASN A 266 11.70 32.58 15.99
C ASN A 266 11.93 33.69 17.04
N LEU A 267 11.13 33.72 18.11
CA LEU A 267 11.31 34.63 19.24
C LEU A 267 12.52 34.26 20.11
N TYR A 268 12.94 32.99 20.11
CA TYR A 268 14.12 32.52 20.84
C TYR A 268 15.41 32.54 20.00
N MET A 269 15.31 32.64 18.66
CA MET A 269 16.45 32.50 17.73
C MET A 269 16.63 33.74 16.84
N SER A 270 16.47 34.94 17.41
CA SER A 270 16.55 36.22 16.70
C SER A 270 17.98 36.68 16.39
N ALA A 271 18.87 35.77 16.01
CA ALA A 271 20.16 36.11 15.43
C ALA A 271 20.52 35.10 14.34
N SER A 272 20.49 35.58 13.09
CA SER A 272 21.24 35.07 11.93
C SER A 272 20.73 33.90 11.06
N VAL A 273 19.43 33.75 10.75
CA VAL A 273 19.03 33.00 9.53
C VAL A 273 17.78 33.60 8.85
N PRO A 274 17.91 34.40 7.76
CA PRO A 274 16.77 34.89 6.99
C PRO A 274 16.83 34.43 5.52
N ALA A 275 15.95 33.48 5.13
CA ALA A 275 15.38 33.24 3.78
C ALA A 275 15.05 31.74 3.54
N GLU A 276 15.97 30.82 3.86
CA GLU A 276 15.80 29.38 3.60
C GLU A 276 14.76 28.69 4.50
N VAL A 277 14.52 29.24 5.69
CA VAL A 277 13.58 28.69 6.67
C VAL A 277 12.12 28.78 6.18
N HIS A 278 11.76 29.78 5.37
CA HIS A 278 10.38 29.95 4.89
C HIS A 278 9.96 28.89 3.86
N ASN A 279 10.87 28.44 2.98
CA ASN A 279 10.57 27.42 1.97
C ASN A 279 10.53 25.99 2.53
N MET A 280 11.22 25.72 3.63
CA MET A 280 11.23 24.42 4.31
C MET A 280 9.90 24.09 5.01
N THR A 281 9.21 25.09 5.56
CA THR A 281 7.97 24.90 6.35
C THR A 281 6.80 24.18 5.64
N PRO A 282 6.42 24.49 4.38
CA PRO A 282 5.30 23.81 3.71
C PRO A 282 5.59 22.34 3.37
N ILE A 283 6.83 21.98 3.08
CA ILE A 283 7.21 20.61 2.74
C ILE A 283 7.12 19.70 3.98
N PHE A 284 7.54 20.19 5.13
CA PHE A 284 7.36 19.48 6.40
C PHE A 284 5.88 19.31 6.76
N VAL A 285 5.04 20.33 6.53
CA VAL A 285 3.60 20.23 6.75
C VAL A 285 2.94 19.23 5.78
N LEU A 286 3.33 19.24 4.50
CA LEU A 286 2.88 18.26 3.50
C LEU A 286 3.23 16.85 3.96
N LYS A 287 4.49 16.63 4.35
CA LYS A 287 4.97 15.35 4.88
C LYS A 287 4.13 14.87 6.08
N ASP A 288 3.97 15.71 7.11
CA ASP A 288 3.23 15.32 8.31
C ASP A 288 1.75 15.05 8.01
N SER A 289 1.13 15.84 7.12
CA SER A 289 -0.26 15.62 6.71
C SER A 289 -0.44 14.29 5.96
N LEU A 290 0.43 13.99 4.99
CA LEU A 290 0.43 12.72 4.25
C LEU A 290 0.69 11.52 5.16
N HIS A 291 1.55 11.66 6.17
CA HIS A 291 1.81 10.60 7.14
C HIS A 291 0.55 10.24 7.94
N VAL A 292 -0.14 11.26 8.46
CA VAL A 292 -1.35 11.07 9.26
C VAL A 292 -2.50 10.52 8.41
N MET A 293 -2.72 11.04 7.20
CA MET A 293 -3.75 10.48 6.31
C MET A 293 -3.46 9.04 5.93
N GLY A 294 -2.21 8.72 5.59
CA GLY A 294 -1.81 7.34 5.29
C GLY A 294 -2.02 6.39 6.48
N CYS A 295 -1.70 6.83 7.69
CA CYS A 295 -1.97 6.07 8.92
C CYS A 295 -3.48 5.82 9.12
N VAL A 296 -4.32 6.85 8.93
CA VAL A 296 -5.78 6.73 9.02
C VAL A 296 -6.33 5.78 7.95
N TYR A 297 -5.81 5.82 6.73
CA TYR A 297 -6.21 4.88 5.68
C TYR A 297 -5.85 3.43 6.01
N ILE A 298 -4.60 3.15 6.39
CA ILE A 298 -4.15 1.81 6.74
C ILE A 298 -5.00 1.24 7.87
N THR A 299 -5.12 1.99 8.97
CA THR A 299 -5.84 1.54 10.18
C THR A 299 -7.32 1.37 9.93
N SER A 300 -7.96 2.33 9.25
CA SER A 300 -9.39 2.25 8.93
C SER A 300 -9.69 1.09 7.98
N TRP A 301 -8.82 0.86 6.98
CA TRP A 301 -8.97 -0.28 6.08
C TRP A 301 -8.81 -1.61 6.82
N CYS A 302 -7.81 -1.74 7.70
CA CYS A 302 -7.66 -2.94 8.53
C CYS A 302 -8.86 -3.17 9.45
N LEU A 303 -9.43 -2.13 10.08
CA LEU A 303 -10.65 -2.27 10.88
C LEU A 303 -11.86 -2.70 10.05
N LEU A 304 -12.02 -2.15 8.84
CA LEU A 304 -13.06 -2.56 7.90
C LEU A 304 -12.90 -4.03 7.49
N GLN A 305 -11.68 -4.45 7.16
CA GLN A 305 -11.39 -5.82 6.73
C GLN A 305 -11.52 -6.83 7.87
N LEU A 306 -11.21 -6.47 9.11
CA LEU A 306 -11.47 -7.32 10.28
C LEU A 306 -12.95 -7.65 10.44
N LEU A 307 -13.83 -6.72 10.08
CA LEU A 307 -15.28 -6.92 10.15
C LEU A 307 -15.82 -7.73 8.96
N LEU A 308 -15.29 -7.47 7.76
CA LEU A 308 -15.80 -8.05 6.52
C LEU A 308 -15.25 -9.45 6.22
N GLN A 309 -14.01 -9.74 6.57
CA GLN A 309 -13.39 -11.02 6.28
C GLN A 309 -13.82 -12.11 7.26
N ARG A 310 -13.60 -13.37 6.87
CA ARG A 310 -13.74 -14.51 7.76
C ARG A 310 -12.92 -14.31 9.03
N PRO A 311 -13.42 -14.70 10.21
CA PRO A 311 -12.76 -14.45 11.47
C PRO A 311 -11.38 -15.13 11.57
N ILE A 312 -11.17 -16.21 10.82
CA ILE A 312 -9.88 -16.89 10.70
C ILE A 312 -8.79 -16.05 10.03
N ASN A 313 -9.17 -15.08 9.20
CA ASN A 313 -8.25 -14.20 8.49
C ASN A 313 -7.81 -12.98 9.31
N ALA A 314 -8.29 -12.85 10.55
CA ALA A 314 -7.97 -11.70 11.41
C ALA A 314 -6.46 -11.62 11.74
N MET A 315 -5.78 -12.75 11.91
CA MET A 315 -4.34 -12.79 12.17
C MET A 315 -3.51 -12.50 10.91
N PRO A 316 -3.79 -13.11 9.74
CA PRO A 316 -3.16 -12.71 8.49
C PRO A 316 -3.25 -11.21 8.20
N LEU A 317 -4.41 -10.62 8.42
CA LEU A 317 -4.61 -9.18 8.23
C LEU A 317 -3.73 -8.34 9.17
N LEU A 318 -3.61 -8.73 10.44
CA LEU A 318 -2.66 -8.09 11.38
C LEU A 318 -1.22 -8.22 10.88
N LEU A 319 -0.80 -9.42 10.48
CA LEU A 319 0.57 -9.67 10.01
C LEU A 319 0.89 -8.87 8.75
N LEU A 320 -0.05 -8.75 7.80
CA LEU A 320 0.11 -7.91 6.61
C LEU A 320 0.29 -6.43 6.99
N ASN A 321 -0.49 -5.92 7.95
CA ASN A 321 -0.33 -4.55 8.46
C ASN A 321 1.06 -4.36 9.11
N VAL A 322 1.50 -5.33 9.93
CA VAL A 322 2.84 -5.32 10.53
C VAL A 322 3.95 -5.30 9.47
N GLN A 323 3.83 -6.11 8.41
CA GLN A 323 4.82 -6.13 7.32
C GLN A 323 4.91 -4.80 6.57
N ILE A 324 3.77 -4.18 6.25
CA ILE A 324 3.74 -2.88 5.58
C ILE A 324 4.41 -1.83 6.47
N LEU A 325 4.04 -1.77 7.76
CA LEU A 325 4.62 -0.79 8.68
C LEU A 325 6.11 -1.04 8.95
N ALA A 326 6.54 -2.30 9.03
CA ALA A 326 7.94 -2.67 9.15
C ALA A 326 8.76 -2.25 7.92
N TYR A 327 8.24 -2.45 6.71
CA TYR A 327 8.88 -1.96 5.48
C TYR A 327 9.03 -0.44 5.49
N MET A 328 7.98 0.27 5.90
CA MET A 328 7.96 1.72 5.93
C MET A 328 9.00 2.29 6.89
N LEU A 329 9.13 1.69 8.08
CA LEU A 329 10.16 2.05 9.05
C LEU A 329 11.58 1.64 8.59
N ALA A 330 11.71 0.49 7.93
CA ALA A 330 12.98 0.05 7.35
C ALA A 330 13.47 1.00 6.25
N PHE A 331 12.58 1.40 5.32
CA PHE A 331 12.91 2.34 4.24
C PHE A 331 13.09 3.80 4.70
N SER A 332 12.56 4.16 5.87
CA SER A 332 12.83 5.45 6.54
C SER A 332 14.22 5.50 7.18
N SER A 333 14.72 4.35 7.63
CA SER A 333 16.00 4.20 8.34
C SER A 333 17.16 3.93 7.39
N CYS A 334 16.89 3.26 6.29
CA CYS A 334 17.83 3.07 5.19
C CYS A 334 17.99 4.40 4.45
N GLY A 335 19.21 4.95 4.40
CA GLY A 335 19.55 5.98 3.41
C GLY A 335 19.36 5.44 1.97
N SER A 336 19.74 6.22 0.95
CA SER A 336 19.55 5.95 -0.51
C SER A 336 20.24 4.67 -1.06
N HIS A 337 20.05 3.51 -0.43
CA HIS A 337 20.64 2.25 -0.83
C HIS A 337 19.79 1.53 -1.89
N HIS A 338 18.49 1.78 -1.93
CA HIS A 338 17.53 1.22 -2.89
C HIS A 338 16.86 2.31 -3.72
N LYS A 339 16.64 2.03 -5.01
CA LYS A 339 15.87 2.91 -5.89
C LYS A 339 14.40 2.86 -5.47
N GLN A 340 13.69 3.98 -5.57
CA GLN A 340 12.28 4.07 -5.17
C GLN A 340 11.39 3.03 -5.87
N TRP A 341 11.60 2.80 -7.17
CA TRP A 341 10.82 1.81 -7.93
C TRP A 341 10.97 0.37 -7.40
N VAL A 342 12.14 0.01 -6.86
CA VAL A 342 12.41 -1.31 -6.26
C VAL A 342 11.60 -1.47 -4.98
N GLU A 343 11.59 -0.45 -4.12
CA GLU A 343 10.83 -0.46 -2.87
C GLU A 343 9.32 -0.53 -3.13
N ILE A 344 8.81 0.26 -4.09
CA ILE A 344 7.39 0.23 -4.47
C ILE A 344 7.01 -1.13 -5.06
N THR A 345 7.88 -1.73 -5.89
CA THR A 345 7.63 -3.07 -6.42
C THR A 345 7.63 -4.13 -5.31
N ALA A 346 8.50 -4.01 -4.31
CA ALA A 346 8.51 -4.91 -3.15
C ALA A 346 7.21 -4.82 -2.34
N LEU A 347 6.69 -3.60 -2.15
CA LEU A 347 5.39 -3.36 -1.51
C LEU A 347 4.21 -3.88 -2.36
N TYR A 348 4.26 -3.75 -3.69
CA TYR A 348 3.26 -4.32 -4.60
C TYR A 348 3.24 -5.86 -4.52
N ASN A 349 4.42 -6.48 -4.54
CA ASN A 349 4.57 -7.93 -4.40
C ASN A 349 4.02 -8.42 -3.05
N LEU A 350 4.22 -7.65 -1.97
CA LEU A 350 3.63 -7.92 -0.67
C LEU A 350 2.10 -7.89 -0.74
N GLY A 351 1.51 -6.89 -1.39
CA GLY A 351 0.06 -6.78 -1.60
C GLY A 351 -0.52 -7.98 -2.35
N MET A 352 0.17 -8.43 -3.40
CA MET A 352 -0.23 -9.62 -4.18
C MET A 352 -0.03 -10.93 -3.41
N ALA A 353 1.08 -11.09 -2.70
CA ALA A 353 1.29 -12.25 -1.82
C ALA A 353 0.24 -12.31 -0.70
N GLY A 354 -0.16 -11.16 -0.15
CA GLY A 354 -1.21 -11.06 0.84
C GLY A 354 -2.60 -11.41 0.30
N HIS A 355 -2.88 -11.20 -0.99
CA HIS A 355 -4.15 -11.65 -1.59
C HIS A 355 -4.33 -13.17 -1.43
N PHE A 356 -3.27 -13.95 -1.70
CA PHE A 356 -3.28 -15.40 -1.51
C PHE A 356 -3.20 -15.81 -0.03
N ALA A 357 -2.45 -15.06 0.79
CA ALA A 357 -2.36 -15.35 2.23
C ALA A 357 -3.71 -15.20 2.98
N LEU A 358 -4.65 -14.44 2.41
CA LEU A 358 -6.03 -14.33 2.91
C LEU A 358 -6.95 -15.47 2.45
N GLY A 359 -6.42 -16.49 1.75
CA GLY A 359 -7.16 -17.67 1.31
C GLY A 359 -7.82 -17.53 -0.07
N ASN A 360 -7.55 -16.43 -0.80
CA ASN A 360 -8.01 -16.32 -2.19
C ASN A 360 -7.16 -17.20 -3.12
N SER A 361 -7.76 -17.67 -4.20
CA SER A 361 -7.08 -18.37 -5.30
C SER A 361 -7.51 -17.78 -6.64
N ASN A 362 -6.94 -18.28 -7.74
CA ASN A 362 -7.39 -17.93 -9.09
C ASN A 362 -8.73 -18.57 -9.49
N THR A 363 -9.39 -19.31 -8.58
CA THR A 363 -10.71 -19.91 -8.80
C THR A 363 -11.83 -19.06 -8.20
N LEU A 364 -12.93 -18.90 -8.93
CA LEU A 364 -14.08 -18.10 -8.51
C LEU A 364 -14.76 -18.63 -7.23
N ALA A 365 -14.54 -19.90 -6.87
CA ALA A 365 -15.10 -20.52 -5.68
C ALA A 365 -14.55 -19.91 -4.37
N THR A 366 -13.39 -19.26 -4.41
CA THR A 366 -12.77 -18.66 -3.22
C THR A 366 -13.30 -17.27 -2.88
N ILE A 367 -14.14 -16.67 -3.74
CA ILE A 367 -14.73 -15.35 -3.50
C ILE A 367 -15.75 -15.45 -2.35
N ASP A 368 -15.54 -14.66 -1.30
CA ASP A 368 -16.41 -14.64 -0.13
C ASP A 368 -17.69 -13.84 -0.38
N VAL A 369 -18.74 -14.56 -0.79
CA VAL A 369 -20.08 -14.00 -0.98
C VAL A 369 -20.78 -13.74 0.36
N ALA A 370 -20.45 -14.48 1.42
CA ALA A 370 -21.11 -14.33 2.72
C ALA A 370 -20.71 -13.03 3.40
N GLY A 371 -19.42 -12.69 3.37
CA GLY A 371 -18.91 -11.41 3.87
C GLY A 371 -19.52 -10.20 3.15
N ALA A 372 -19.89 -10.36 1.87
CA ALA A 372 -20.45 -9.29 1.06
C ALA A 372 -21.86 -8.82 1.48
N PHE A 373 -22.54 -9.57 2.36
CA PHE A 373 -23.85 -9.21 2.90
C PHE A 373 -23.81 -8.63 4.32
N ILE A 374 -22.62 -8.49 4.93
CA ILE A 374 -22.46 -7.94 6.28
C ILE A 374 -22.87 -6.45 6.30
N GLY A 375 -23.98 -6.15 6.99
CA GLY A 375 -24.51 -4.78 7.16
C GLY A 375 -25.54 -4.34 6.10
N ILE A 376 -25.88 -5.19 5.13
CA ILE A 376 -26.89 -4.89 4.12
C ILE A 376 -28.28 -5.28 4.63
N SER A 377 -29.20 -4.32 4.70
CA SER A 377 -30.59 -4.54 5.17
C SER A 377 -31.54 -4.98 4.05
N SER A 378 -31.32 -4.53 2.81
CA SER A 378 -32.11 -4.88 1.63
C SER A 378 -31.22 -5.50 0.56
N HIS A 379 -31.62 -6.64 -0.01
CA HIS A 379 -30.84 -7.31 -1.06
C HIS A 379 -30.57 -6.36 -2.24
N SER A 380 -29.32 -5.93 -2.39
CA SER A 380 -28.82 -5.09 -3.47
C SER A 380 -27.61 -5.76 -4.09
N THR A 381 -27.71 -6.14 -5.36
CA THR A 381 -26.64 -6.80 -6.12
C THR A 381 -25.44 -5.89 -6.33
N PHE A 382 -25.67 -4.58 -6.48
CA PHE A 382 -24.60 -3.61 -6.66
C PHE A 382 -23.78 -3.43 -5.37
N LEU A 383 -24.44 -3.24 -4.22
CA LEU A 383 -23.75 -3.00 -2.96
C LEU A 383 -22.98 -4.25 -2.51
N SER A 384 -23.58 -5.44 -2.63
CA SER A 384 -22.87 -6.69 -2.33
C SER A 384 -21.71 -6.92 -3.31
N GLY A 385 -21.85 -6.57 -4.58
CA GLY A 385 -20.75 -6.61 -5.56
C GLY A 385 -19.56 -5.72 -5.16
N VAL A 386 -19.83 -4.50 -4.67
CA VAL A 386 -18.78 -3.59 -4.18
C VAL A 386 -18.11 -4.14 -2.92
N LEU A 387 -18.87 -4.67 -1.94
CA LEU A 387 -18.29 -5.27 -0.74
C LEU A 387 -17.46 -6.52 -1.08
N MET A 388 -17.94 -7.35 -2.00
CA MET A 388 -17.21 -8.52 -2.49
C MET A 388 -15.88 -8.11 -3.11
N PHE A 389 -15.86 -7.07 -3.94
CA PHE A 389 -14.62 -6.50 -4.49
C PHE A 389 -13.68 -6.00 -3.39
N ILE A 390 -14.20 -5.30 -2.38
CA ILE A 390 -13.45 -4.81 -1.22
C ILE A 390 -12.83 -5.97 -0.42
N ILE A 391 -13.53 -7.09 -0.26
CA ILE A 391 -13.05 -8.28 0.45
C ILE A 391 -11.97 -9.01 -0.37
N THR A 392 -12.24 -9.28 -1.65
CA THR A 392 -11.31 -10.02 -2.52
C THR A 392 -9.98 -9.26 -2.73
N TYR A 393 -10.05 -7.93 -2.93
CA TYR A 393 -8.86 -7.09 -3.12
C TYR A 393 -8.41 -6.37 -1.85
N ALA A 394 -8.72 -6.93 -0.68
CA ALA A 394 -8.34 -6.37 0.61
C ALA A 394 -6.85 -6.05 0.74
N SER A 395 -5.98 -7.02 0.42
CA SER A 395 -4.52 -6.85 0.53
C SER A 395 -3.93 -5.91 -0.55
N PRO A 396 -4.26 -6.04 -1.84
CA PRO A 396 -3.82 -5.08 -2.86
C PRO A 396 -4.26 -3.64 -2.59
N MET A 397 -5.48 -3.42 -2.08
CA MET A 397 -5.92 -2.07 -1.69
C MET A 397 -5.17 -1.54 -0.46
N LEU A 398 -4.85 -2.40 0.51
CA LEU A 398 -4.03 -2.01 1.67
C LEU A 398 -2.65 -1.49 1.22
N PHE A 399 -2.07 -2.09 0.18
CA PHE A 399 -0.85 -1.56 -0.47
C PHE A 399 -1.05 -0.12 -0.99
N PHE A 400 -2.12 0.16 -1.75
CA PHE A 400 -2.36 1.52 -2.26
C PHE A 400 -2.57 2.55 -1.16
N PHE A 401 -3.30 2.20 -0.09
CA PHE A 401 -3.44 3.07 1.08
C PHE A 401 -2.11 3.35 1.76
N SER A 402 -1.23 2.34 1.84
CA SER A 402 0.12 2.50 2.41
C SER A 402 1.03 3.42 1.60
N LEU A 403 0.77 3.54 0.29
CA LEU A 403 1.57 4.36 -0.62
C LEU A 403 1.51 5.85 -0.29
N VAL A 404 0.39 6.34 0.25
CA VAL A 404 0.25 7.73 0.72
C VAL A 404 1.25 8.02 1.85
N MET A 405 1.38 7.08 2.78
CA MET A 405 2.39 7.18 3.85
C MET A 405 3.81 7.01 3.30
N TYR A 406 4.00 6.19 2.25
CA TYR A 406 5.31 5.97 1.62
C TYR A 406 5.86 7.25 1.02
N ILE A 407 5.01 7.98 0.29
CA ILE A 407 5.35 9.30 -0.26
C ILE A 407 5.79 10.23 0.87
N SER A 408 5.05 10.30 1.99
CA SER A 408 5.45 11.11 3.16
C SER A 408 6.85 10.79 3.67
N ILE A 409 7.18 9.50 3.83
CA ILE A 409 8.49 9.08 4.33
C ILE A 409 9.61 9.51 3.37
N LYS A 410 9.38 9.39 2.06
CA LYS A 410 10.38 9.70 1.03
C LYS A 410 10.51 11.18 0.69
N VAL A 411 9.53 12.02 1.03
CA VAL A 411 9.63 13.49 0.91
C VAL A 411 10.86 14.06 1.67
N ARG A 412 11.43 13.34 2.65
CA ARG A 412 12.71 13.72 3.31
C ARG A 412 13.90 13.83 2.34
N ILE A 413 13.89 13.11 1.22
CA ILE A 413 15.03 12.96 0.28
C ILE A 413 14.99 14.03 -0.83
N CYS A 414 13.98 14.92 -0.86
CA CYS A 414 13.93 16.06 -1.77
C CYS A 414 14.39 17.41 -1.15
N PRO A 415 15.56 17.55 -0.50
CA PRO A 415 16.06 18.86 -0.06
C PRO A 415 17.14 19.42 -1.00
N LEU A 416 17.02 19.25 -2.33
CA LEU A 416 18.01 19.84 -3.24
C LEU A 416 17.44 20.21 -4.60
N VAL A 417 16.47 21.13 -4.63
CA VAL A 417 16.47 22.14 -5.70
C VAL A 417 16.09 23.49 -5.10
N THR A 418 17.12 24.17 -4.60
CA THR A 418 17.15 25.63 -4.49
C THR A 418 17.28 26.19 -5.90
N GLY A 419 16.15 26.40 -6.55
CA GLY A 419 16.00 27.05 -7.83
C GLY A 419 14.51 27.23 -8.07
N ASP A 420 14.09 28.25 -8.81
CA ASP A 420 12.70 28.51 -9.18
C ASP A 420 12.09 27.33 -9.97
N GLU A 421 11.79 26.21 -9.30
CA GLU A 421 11.22 25.02 -9.93
C GLU A 421 9.70 25.13 -10.03
N ASN A 422 9.21 24.77 -11.21
CA ASN A 422 7.80 24.69 -11.52
C ASN A 422 7.13 23.70 -10.56
N SER A 423 6.01 24.10 -9.94
CA SER A 423 5.18 23.25 -9.07
C SER A 423 4.86 21.86 -9.63
N GLY A 424 4.89 21.71 -10.97
CA GLY A 424 4.71 20.44 -11.67
C GLY A 424 5.86 19.44 -11.48
N GLU A 425 7.11 19.88 -11.32
CA GLU A 425 8.28 18.98 -11.17
C GLU A 425 8.30 18.30 -9.80
N ILE A 426 7.96 19.06 -8.75
CA ILE A 426 7.75 18.51 -7.40
C ILE A 426 6.68 17.42 -7.43
N LEU A 427 5.53 17.71 -8.03
CA LEU A 427 4.42 16.76 -8.10
C LEU A 427 4.77 15.52 -8.94
N LYS A 428 5.51 15.71 -10.05
CA LYS A 428 6.04 14.64 -10.89
C LYS A 428 7.00 13.73 -10.11
N SER A 429 7.87 14.30 -9.29
CA SER A 429 8.78 13.54 -8.41
C SER A 429 8.02 12.76 -7.33
N LEU A 430 7.01 13.38 -6.70
CA LEU A 430 6.20 12.73 -5.65
C LEU A 430 5.32 11.59 -6.17
N LEU A 431 4.68 11.75 -7.34
CA LEU A 431 3.71 10.78 -7.86
C LEU A 431 4.27 9.83 -8.93
N GLY A 432 5.40 10.18 -9.55
CA GLY A 432 5.97 9.49 -10.71
C GLY A 432 6.13 7.98 -10.48
N PHE A 433 7.09 7.56 -9.65
CA PHE A 433 7.27 6.14 -9.37
C PHE A 433 6.10 5.49 -8.62
N PRO A 434 5.53 6.10 -7.56
CA PRO A 434 4.42 5.51 -6.80
C PRO A 434 3.22 5.11 -7.67
N CYS A 435 2.87 5.91 -8.68
CA CYS A 435 1.73 5.62 -9.55
C CYS A 435 2.12 4.77 -10.76
N LEU A 436 3.26 5.08 -11.38
CA LEU A 436 3.62 4.48 -12.66
C LEU A 436 4.11 3.03 -12.53
N VAL A 437 4.77 2.68 -11.42
CA VAL A 437 5.25 1.32 -11.18
C VAL A 437 4.08 0.33 -11.10
N PRO A 438 3.07 0.49 -10.21
CA PRO A 438 1.91 -0.41 -10.19
C PRO A 438 1.13 -0.44 -11.50
N LEU A 439 0.94 0.71 -12.17
CA LEU A 439 0.26 0.78 -13.48
C LEU A 439 1.01 -0.03 -14.55
N SER A 440 2.35 0.10 -14.60
CA SER A 440 3.17 -0.61 -15.58
C SER A 440 3.15 -2.13 -15.36
N ILE A 441 3.33 -2.60 -14.11
CA ILE A 441 3.31 -4.03 -13.78
C ILE A 441 1.94 -4.61 -14.11
N ASN A 442 0.86 -3.93 -13.73
CA ASN A 442 -0.50 -4.37 -14.01
C ASN A 442 -0.81 -4.36 -15.52
N SER A 443 -0.32 -3.38 -16.27
CA SER A 443 -0.49 -3.34 -17.73
C SER A 443 0.26 -4.47 -18.43
N ILE A 444 1.47 -4.81 -17.97
CA ILE A 444 2.22 -5.97 -18.46
C ILE A 444 1.43 -7.25 -18.18
N LEU A 445 0.90 -7.41 -16.96
CA LEU A 445 0.09 -8.56 -16.57
C LEU A 445 -1.19 -8.69 -17.39
N LEU A 446 -1.94 -7.60 -17.57
CA LEU A 446 -3.17 -7.61 -18.35
C LEU A 446 -2.89 -7.96 -19.81
N SER A 447 -1.90 -7.32 -20.43
CA SER A 447 -1.54 -7.59 -21.83
C SER A 447 -1.08 -9.04 -22.02
N ALA A 448 -0.19 -9.55 -21.16
CA ALA A 448 0.25 -10.94 -21.18
C ALA A 448 -0.92 -11.92 -21.05
N ASN A 449 -1.81 -11.72 -20.07
CA ASN A 449 -2.98 -12.59 -19.89
C ASN A 449 -3.97 -12.52 -21.07
N THR A 450 -4.17 -11.36 -21.70
CA THR A 450 -4.99 -11.29 -22.92
C THR A 450 -4.39 -12.07 -24.07
N ILE A 451 -3.07 -11.99 -24.28
CA ILE A 451 -2.37 -12.73 -25.33
C ILE A 451 -2.48 -14.23 -25.06
N VAL A 452 -2.19 -14.67 -23.84
CA VAL A 452 -2.31 -16.08 -23.44
C VAL A 452 -3.75 -16.58 -23.63
N LEU A 453 -4.77 -15.82 -23.22
CA LEU A 453 -6.16 -16.21 -23.37
C LEU A 453 -6.56 -16.39 -24.84
N VAL A 454 -6.06 -15.52 -25.73
CA VAL A 454 -6.28 -15.64 -27.18
C VAL A 454 -5.56 -16.85 -27.76
N LEU A 455 -4.32 -17.13 -27.33
CA LEU A 455 -3.54 -18.28 -27.77
C LEU A 455 -4.13 -19.62 -27.28
N MET A 456 -4.54 -19.67 -26.02
CA MET A 456 -5.05 -20.86 -25.34
C MET A 456 -6.57 -21.06 -25.52
N ARG A 457 -7.21 -20.30 -26.42
CA ARG A 457 -8.68 -20.34 -26.62
C ARG A 457 -9.23 -21.74 -26.89
N ASN A 458 -8.47 -22.59 -27.57
CA ASN A 458 -8.89 -23.95 -27.92
C ASN A 458 -8.34 -25.01 -26.92
N HIS A 459 -7.65 -24.58 -25.86
CA HIS A 459 -7.11 -25.46 -24.84
C HIS A 459 -8.21 -25.96 -23.90
N LEU A 460 -8.10 -27.20 -23.41
CA LEU A 460 -9.14 -27.82 -22.57
C LEU A 460 -9.44 -27.01 -21.30
N PHE A 461 -8.42 -26.39 -20.69
CA PHE A 461 -8.55 -25.65 -19.43
C PHE A 461 -8.92 -24.16 -19.60
N ILE A 462 -9.44 -23.76 -20.78
CA ILE A 462 -9.81 -22.36 -21.04
C ILE A 462 -10.86 -21.83 -20.06
N TRP A 463 -11.86 -22.64 -19.71
CA TRP A 463 -12.97 -22.23 -18.84
C TRP A 463 -12.69 -22.41 -17.35
N SER A 464 -11.84 -23.36 -16.98
CA SER A 464 -11.57 -23.70 -15.57
C SER A 464 -10.39 -22.92 -14.98
N VAL A 465 -9.37 -22.58 -15.78
CA VAL A 465 -8.14 -21.94 -15.30
C VAL A 465 -7.94 -20.56 -15.91
N PHE A 466 -7.88 -20.48 -17.25
CA PHE A 466 -7.48 -19.23 -17.92
C PHE A 466 -8.56 -18.14 -17.87
N SER A 467 -9.83 -18.48 -18.07
CA SER A 467 -10.92 -17.49 -18.02
C SER A 467 -11.16 -16.93 -16.61
N PRO A 468 -11.23 -17.75 -15.53
CA PRO A 468 -11.27 -17.23 -14.16
C PRO A 468 -10.10 -16.32 -13.84
N LYS A 469 -8.86 -16.75 -14.17
CA LYS A 469 -7.66 -15.92 -13.98
C LYS A 469 -7.79 -14.58 -14.69
N TYR A 470 -8.25 -14.57 -15.93
CA TYR A 470 -8.43 -13.34 -16.68
C TYR A 470 -9.43 -12.38 -16.01
N LEU A 471 -10.54 -12.88 -15.47
CA LEU A 471 -11.50 -12.07 -14.70
C LEU A 471 -10.87 -11.45 -13.45
N TYR A 472 -10.05 -12.22 -12.71
CA TYR A 472 -9.27 -11.70 -11.59
C TYR A 472 -8.28 -10.61 -12.02
N VAL A 473 -7.65 -10.75 -13.19
CA VAL A 473 -6.73 -9.73 -13.70
C VAL A 473 -7.50 -8.47 -14.12
N CYS A 474 -8.68 -8.59 -14.74
CA CYS A 474 -9.54 -7.44 -15.05
C CYS A 474 -10.06 -6.72 -13.80
N ALA A 475 -10.49 -7.45 -12.76
CA ALA A 475 -10.88 -6.82 -11.51
C ALA A 475 -9.67 -6.23 -10.76
N ALA A 476 -8.49 -6.88 -10.84
CA ALA A 476 -7.25 -6.32 -10.32
C ALA A 476 -6.86 -5.02 -11.04
N THR A 477 -7.10 -4.90 -12.35
CA THR A 477 -6.81 -3.64 -13.05
C THR A 477 -7.71 -2.52 -12.57
N ALA A 478 -9.00 -2.78 -12.36
CA ALA A 478 -9.90 -1.82 -11.73
C ALA A 478 -9.42 -1.43 -10.32
N CYS A 479 -8.95 -2.40 -9.52
CA CYS A 479 -8.35 -2.16 -8.22
C CYS A 479 -7.13 -1.23 -8.29
N VAL A 480 -6.23 -1.47 -9.26
CA VAL A 480 -5.04 -0.64 -9.46
C VAL A 480 -5.43 0.78 -9.85
N TYR A 481 -6.38 0.96 -10.78
CA TYR A 481 -6.84 2.29 -11.18
C TYR A 481 -7.51 3.05 -10.03
N ILE A 482 -8.39 2.39 -9.26
CA ILE A 482 -9.05 3.00 -8.10
C ILE A 482 -8.02 3.38 -7.03
N GLY A 483 -7.09 2.47 -6.72
CA GLY A 483 -6.04 2.70 -5.73
C GLY A 483 -5.11 3.84 -6.12
N VAL A 484 -4.62 3.86 -7.36
CA VAL A 484 -3.79 4.95 -7.88
C VAL A 484 -4.55 6.27 -7.90
N PHE A 485 -5.83 6.27 -8.28
CA PHE A 485 -6.66 7.48 -8.26
C PHE A 485 -6.78 8.06 -6.84
N ILE A 486 -6.99 7.24 -5.82
CA ILE A 486 -7.05 7.69 -4.42
C ILE A 486 -5.72 8.32 -4.00
N VAL A 487 -4.58 7.72 -4.36
CA VAL A 487 -3.24 8.25 -4.04
C VAL A 487 -2.99 9.58 -4.75
N VAL A 488 -3.28 9.66 -6.06
CA VAL A 488 -3.12 10.88 -6.84
C VAL A 488 -4.02 12.00 -6.31
N ALA A 489 -5.30 11.71 -6.09
CA ALA A 489 -6.28 12.69 -5.62
C ALA A 489 -5.89 13.25 -4.25
N THR A 490 -5.43 12.40 -3.33
CA THR A 490 -5.04 12.82 -1.98
C THR A 490 -3.79 13.70 -2.00
N VAL A 491 -2.74 13.28 -2.71
CA VAL A 491 -1.49 14.05 -2.81
C VAL A 491 -1.74 15.39 -3.52
N ILE A 492 -2.41 15.40 -4.67
CA ILE A 492 -2.73 16.63 -5.41
C ILE A 492 -3.59 17.57 -4.56
N TYR A 493 -4.65 17.05 -3.92
CA TYR A 493 -5.50 17.86 -3.05
C TYR A 493 -4.68 18.53 -1.94
N THR A 494 -3.85 17.77 -1.22
CA THR A 494 -3.02 18.34 -0.16
C THR A 494 -2.01 19.36 -0.66
N TYR A 495 -1.43 19.12 -1.83
CA TYR A 495 -0.51 20.04 -2.45
C TYR A 495 -1.19 21.36 -2.82
N ILE A 496 -2.36 21.30 -3.46
CA ILE A 496 -3.16 22.47 -3.85
C ILE A 496 -3.58 23.28 -2.62
N VAL A 497 -4.08 22.63 -1.57
CA VAL A 497 -4.51 23.32 -0.35
C VAL A 497 -3.34 24.05 0.30
N LEU A 498 -2.18 23.39 0.43
CA LEU A 498 -0.99 24.01 1.03
C LEU A 498 -0.43 25.15 0.16
N PHE A 499 -0.46 25.00 -1.16
CA PHE A 499 -0.06 26.05 -2.10
C PHE A 499 -0.98 27.27 -1.98
N TRP A 500 -2.29 27.05 -1.93
CA TRP A 500 -3.28 28.12 -1.78
C TRP A 500 -3.12 28.86 -0.46
N LEU A 501 -2.93 28.13 0.65
CA LEU A 501 -2.67 28.71 1.97
C LEU A 501 -1.39 29.55 1.98
N ARG A 502 -0.32 29.08 1.33
CA ARG A 502 0.93 29.85 1.17
C ARG A 502 0.70 31.16 0.45
N ARG A 503 -0.02 31.13 -0.68
CA ARG A 503 -0.31 32.33 -1.48
C ARG A 503 -1.15 33.35 -0.71
N SER A 504 -2.20 32.89 -0.04
CA SER A 504 -3.05 33.74 0.81
C SER A 504 -2.25 34.40 1.92
N LEU A 505 -1.34 33.66 2.57
CA LEU A 505 -0.48 34.20 3.63
C LEU A 505 0.49 35.28 3.10
N SER A 506 1.10 35.06 1.93
CA SER A 506 2.01 36.03 1.30
C SER A 506 1.32 37.37 1.04
N ILE A 507 0.07 37.32 0.54
CA ILE A 507 -0.76 38.51 0.28
C ILE A 507 -1.05 39.27 1.58
N ILE A 508 -1.37 38.56 2.67
CA ILE A 508 -1.66 39.20 3.97
C ILE A 508 -0.41 39.89 4.54
N ILE A 509 0.78 39.29 4.38
CA ILE A 509 2.03 39.89 4.87
C ILE A 509 2.38 41.15 4.06
N THR A 510 2.25 41.11 2.73
CA THR A 510 2.51 42.28 1.87
C THR A 510 1.53 43.43 2.12
N ILE A 511 0.26 43.14 2.42
CA ILE A 511 -0.69 44.18 2.85
C ILE A 511 -0.24 44.80 4.17
N LYS A 512 0.21 44.00 5.13
CA LYS A 512 0.61 44.47 6.46
C LYS A 512 1.91 45.28 6.45
N GLU A 513 2.84 45.00 5.53
CA GLU A 513 4.06 45.78 5.33
C GLU A 513 3.80 47.10 4.59
N ASN A 514 2.77 47.18 3.75
CA ASN A 514 2.37 48.42 3.07
C ASN A 514 1.56 49.38 3.98
N ASP A 515 0.94 48.87 5.05
CA ASP A 515 0.18 49.66 6.02
C ASP A 515 1.04 50.18 7.20
N THR A 516 2.33 49.86 7.25
CA THR A 516 3.33 50.35 8.24
C THR A 516 4.34 51.27 7.59
#